data_AF-A0AAN8PYP8-F1
#
_entry.id   AF-A0AAN8PYP8-F1
#
_cell.length_a   1.000
_cell.length_b   1.000
_cell.length_c   1.000
_cell.angle_alpha   90.00
_cell.angle_beta   90.00
_cell.angle_gamma   90.00
#
_symmetry.space_group_name_H-M   'P 1'
#
loop_
_entity.id
_entity.type
_entity.pdbx_description
1 polymer ?
#
loop_
_entity_poly.entity_id
_entity_poly.type
_entity_poly.pdbx_seq_one_letter_code
_entity_poly.pdbx_strand_id
1 'polypeptide(L)'
;MPIPNKNDWKRLAKRFGDLWDYPFAIGSLDGKHVALVNPMNSESVFYNYKGYPSIVLMALSDADSCFTLVDCGQYRRVSDAGVFQASRISQLLD
;
A
#
# COMPACT_ATOMS: atom_id res chain seq x y z
N MET A 1 0.22 11.26 6.08
CA MET A 1 -0.95 11.58 5.26
C MET A 1 -2.17 11.60 6.18
N PRO A 2 -3.12 12.54 6.03
CA PRO A 2 -4.35 12.53 6.81
C PRO A 2 -5.19 11.30 6.47
N ILE A 3 -5.85 10.73 7.47
CA ILE A 3 -6.77 9.60 7.26
C ILE A 3 -8.02 10.14 6.53
N PRO A 4 -8.38 9.59 5.36
CA PRO A 4 -9.56 10.04 4.64
C PRO A 4 -10.85 9.84 5.45
N ASN A 5 -11.72 10.84 5.44
CA ASN A 5 -13.06 10.73 6.00
C ASN A 5 -14.07 10.32 4.91
N LYS A 6 -15.35 10.18 5.28
CA LYS A 6 -16.42 9.77 4.38
C LYS A 6 -16.57 10.65 3.13
N ASN A 7 -16.35 11.96 3.24
CA ASN A 7 -16.44 12.88 2.10
C ASN A 7 -15.22 12.75 1.18
N ASP A 8 -14.04 12.45 1.73
CA ASP A 8 -12.86 12.14 0.94
C ASP A 8 -13.07 10.88 0.09
N TRP A 9 -13.60 9.81 0.69
CA TRP A 9 -13.92 8.58 -0.04
C TRP A 9 -14.92 8.78 -1.18
N LYS A 10 -15.97 9.57 -0.95
CA LYS A 10 -16.93 9.93 -2.00
C LYS A 10 -16.28 10.70 -3.14
N ARG A 11 -15.37 11.63 -2.81
CA ARG A 11 -14.63 12.42 -3.81
C ARG A 11 -13.72 11.52 -4.64
N LEU A 12 -13.02 10.59 -4.00
CA LEU A 12 -12.17 9.61 -4.67
C LEU A 12 -12.98 8.72 -5.62
N ALA A 13 -14.08 8.13 -5.16
CA ALA A 13 -15.00 7.34 -5.98
C ALA A 13 -15.51 8.10 -7.21
N LYS A 14 -15.94 9.35 -7.01
CA LYS A 14 -16.35 10.21 -8.12
C LYS A 14 -15.21 10.42 -9.10
N ARG A 15 -14.01 10.73 -8.61
CA ARG A 15 -12.84 11.02 -9.46
C ARG A 15 -12.43 9.80 -10.29
N PHE A 16 -12.50 8.59 -9.71
CA PHE A 16 -12.30 7.35 -10.46
C PHE A 16 -13.37 7.11 -11.51
N GLY A 17 -14.64 7.39 -11.21
CA GLY A 17 -15.72 7.36 -12.20
C GLY A 17 -15.48 8.33 -13.36
N ASP A 18 -15.05 9.57 -13.06
CA ASP A 18 -14.84 10.61 -14.06
C ASP A 18 -13.64 10.31 -15.00
N LEU A 19 -12.54 9.74 -14.48
CA LEU A 19 -11.30 9.52 -15.25
C LEU A 19 -11.17 8.12 -15.86
N TRP A 20 -11.67 7.10 -15.17
CA TRP A 20 -11.39 5.70 -15.46
C TRP A 20 -12.66 4.86 -15.71
N ASP A 21 -13.84 5.49 -15.72
CA ASP A 21 -15.15 4.81 -15.81
C ASP A 21 -15.33 3.72 -14.74
N TYR A 22 -14.80 3.98 -13.54
CA TYR A 22 -14.83 3.02 -12.44
C TYR A 22 -15.41 3.67 -11.16
N PRO A 23 -16.74 3.93 -11.13
CA PRO A 23 -17.38 4.85 -10.17
C PRO A 23 -17.41 4.39 -8.70
N PHE A 24 -16.92 3.18 -8.40
CA PHE A 24 -16.88 2.61 -7.06
C PHE A 24 -15.46 2.38 -6.52
N ALA A 25 -14.41 2.63 -7.32
CA ALA A 25 -13.04 2.56 -6.79
C ALA A 25 -12.75 3.79 -5.95
N ILE A 26 -12.26 3.56 -4.75
CA ILE A 26 -11.75 4.62 -3.87
C ILE A 26 -10.23 4.74 -3.91
N GLY A 27 -9.57 3.81 -4.61
CA GLY A 27 -8.13 3.79 -4.80
C GLY A 27 -7.66 2.54 -5.54
N SER A 28 -6.40 2.59 -5.99
CA SER A 28 -5.66 1.44 -6.51
C SER A 28 -4.57 1.06 -5.52
N LEU A 29 -4.53 -0.21 -5.12
CA LEU A 29 -3.66 -0.73 -4.07
C LEU A 29 -2.52 -1.56 -4.68
N ASP A 30 -1.29 -1.27 -4.29
CA ASP A 30 -0.13 -2.06 -4.71
C ASP A 30 0.98 -2.09 -3.64
N GLY A 31 1.75 -3.18 -3.65
CA GLY A 31 2.88 -3.43 -2.78
C GLY A 31 4.22 -3.24 -3.50
N LYS A 32 5.16 -2.53 -2.88
CA LYS A 32 6.52 -2.33 -3.42
C LYS A 32 7.59 -2.71 -2.40
N HIS A 33 8.53 -3.56 -2.84
CA HIS A 33 9.76 -3.79 -2.08
C HIS A 33 10.66 -2.55 -2.11
N VAL A 34 10.94 -1.99 -0.93
CA VAL A 34 11.89 -0.91 -0.72
C VAL A 34 13.18 -1.51 -0.15
N ALA A 35 14.28 -1.36 -0.89
CA ALA A 35 15.58 -1.91 -0.50
C ALA A 35 16.09 -1.26 0.78
N LEU A 36 16.67 -2.06 1.67
CA LEU A 36 17.32 -1.61 2.89
C LEU A 36 18.83 -1.54 2.68
N VAL A 37 19.45 -0.48 3.21
CA VAL A 37 20.91 -0.41 3.31
C VAL A 37 21.34 -1.04 4.63
N ASN A 38 21.90 -2.24 4.55
CA ASN A 38 22.57 -2.97 5.64
C ASN A 38 21.76 -3.14 6.95
N PRO A 39 20.77 -4.05 7.01
CA PRO A 39 20.19 -4.46 8.28
C PRO A 39 21.20 -5.32 9.04
N MET A 40 22.08 -4.70 9.84
CA MET A 40 23.09 -5.40 10.63
C MET A 40 22.47 -6.65 11.32
N ASN A 41 23.03 -7.82 11.02
CA ASN A 41 22.80 -9.10 11.71
C ASN A 41 21.37 -9.70 11.67
N SER A 42 20.50 -9.34 10.72
CA SER A 42 19.13 -9.89 10.62
C SER A 42 18.76 -10.40 9.21
N GLU A 43 19.72 -11.02 8.53
CA GLU A 43 19.75 -11.21 7.07
C GLU A 43 18.57 -12.01 6.48
N SER A 44 18.00 -13.00 7.17
CA SER A 44 17.02 -13.90 6.53
C SER A 44 15.61 -13.33 6.43
N VAL A 45 15.15 -12.55 7.42
CA VAL A 45 13.74 -12.13 7.51
C VAL A 45 13.41 -10.94 6.62
N PHE A 46 14.41 -10.14 6.23
CA PHE A 46 14.26 -9.03 5.30
C PHE A 46 14.58 -9.42 3.85
N TYR A 47 15.13 -10.62 3.61
CA TYR A 47 15.50 -11.05 2.27
C TYR A 47 14.27 -11.41 1.43
N ASN A 48 14.04 -10.62 0.37
CA ASN A 48 12.97 -10.89 -0.57
C ASN A 48 13.37 -11.96 -1.60
N TYR A 49 12.44 -12.31 -2.49
CA TYR A 49 12.69 -13.27 -3.57
C TYR A 49 13.61 -12.74 -4.66
N LYS A 50 13.85 -11.43 -4.72
CA LYS A 50 14.74 -10.76 -5.68
C LYS A 50 16.21 -10.72 -5.21
N GLY A 51 16.52 -11.34 -4.07
CA GLY A 51 17.89 -11.53 -3.62
C GLY A 51 18.52 -10.32 -2.93
N TYR A 52 17.71 -9.40 -2.37
CA TYR A 52 18.20 -8.29 -1.56
C TYR A 52 17.32 -8.05 -0.31
N PRO A 53 17.85 -7.42 0.75
CA PRO A 53 17.07 -7.07 1.92
C PRO A 53 16.10 -5.91 1.62
N SER A 54 14.83 -6.07 1.99
CA SER A 54 13.79 -5.08 1.77
C SER A 54 12.67 -5.18 2.80
N ILE A 55 11.92 -4.08 2.94
CA ILE A 55 10.56 -4.09 3.50
C ILE A 55 9.55 -3.84 2.39
N VAL A 56 8.30 -4.21 2.63
CA VAL A 56 7.18 -3.86 1.75
C VAL A 56 6.58 -2.53 2.20
N LEU A 57 6.42 -1.65 1.21
CA LEU A 57 5.58 -0.46 1.27
C LEU A 57 4.27 -0.81 0.55
N MET A 58 3.16 -0.77 1.27
CA MET A 58 1.82 -0.92 0.70
C MET A 58 1.22 0.47 0.54
N ALA A 59 0.76 0.82 -0.66
CA ALA A 59 0.19 2.13 -0.93
C ALA A 59 -1.15 2.04 -1.64
N LEU A 60 -2.09 2.88 -1.21
CA LEU A 60 -3.33 3.17 -1.91
C LEU A 60 -3.15 4.50 -2.66
N SER A 61 -3.32 4.48 -3.97
CA SER A 61 -3.27 5.66 -4.83
C SER A 61 -4.66 6.09 -5.28
N ASP A 62 -4.88 7.39 -5.46
CA ASP A 62 -6.09 7.93 -6.06
C ASP A 62 -6.07 7.86 -7.61
N ALA A 63 -7.15 8.32 -8.22
CA ALA A 63 -7.33 8.32 -9.66
C ALA A 63 -6.33 9.24 -10.39
N ASP A 64 -5.73 10.20 -9.69
CA ASP A 64 -4.72 11.13 -10.21
C ASP A 64 -3.29 10.63 -9.90
N SER A 65 -3.14 9.35 -9.52
CA SER A 65 -1.87 8.70 -9.17
C SER A 65 -1.14 9.30 -7.97
N CYS A 66 -1.85 9.99 -7.07
CA CYS A 66 -1.33 10.49 -5.81
C CYS A 66 -1.55 9.47 -4.69
N PHE A 67 -0.61 9.33 -3.76
CA PHE A 67 -0.79 8.44 -2.61
C PHE A 67 -1.76 9.02 -1.59
N THR A 68 -2.79 8.24 -1.27
CA THR A 68 -3.83 8.56 -0.29
C THR A 68 -3.53 7.94 1.07
N LEU A 69 -3.11 6.67 1.06
CA LEU A 69 -2.67 5.94 2.25
C LEU A 69 -1.39 5.19 1.93
N VAL A 70 -0.48 5.13 2.90
CA VAL A 70 0.76 4.36 2.81
C VAL A 70 1.00 3.69 4.15
N ASP A 71 1.36 2.41 4.09
CA ASP A 71 1.84 1.65 5.25
C ASP A 71 3.17 0.98 4.90
N CYS A 72 4.15 1.10 5.80
CA CYS A 72 5.52 0.66 5.58
C CYS A 72 5.99 -0.21 6.73
N GLY A 73 6.68 -1.30 6.41
CA GLY A 73 7.42 -2.06 7.41
C GLY A 73 7.03 -3.52 7.52
N GLN A 74 6.16 -4.04 6.64
CA GLN A 74 5.99 -5.48 6.52
C GLN A 74 7.28 -6.11 5.98
N TYR A 75 7.75 -7.17 6.64
CA TYR A 75 8.95 -7.92 6.30
C TYR A 75 8.59 -9.40 6.19
N ARG A 76 9.44 -10.18 5.50
CA ARG A 76 9.24 -11.58 5.06
C ARG A 76 8.59 -11.74 3.68
N ARG A 77 8.62 -12.98 3.19
CA ARG A 77 7.99 -13.44 1.95
C ARG A 77 6.50 -13.68 2.18
N VAL A 78 5.73 -12.59 2.16
CA VAL A 78 4.26 -12.63 2.27
C VAL A 78 3.68 -12.12 0.95
N SER A 79 2.54 -12.67 0.52
CA SER A 79 1.83 -12.16 -0.65
C SER A 79 1.27 -10.76 -0.39
N ASP A 80 0.96 -10.01 -1.45
CA ASP A 80 0.37 -8.67 -1.31
C ASP A 80 -0.94 -8.69 -0.50
N ALA A 81 -1.74 -9.75 -0.63
CA ALA A 81 -2.94 -9.94 0.17
C ALA A 81 -2.63 -10.07 1.68
N GLY A 82 -1.59 -10.82 2.05
CA GLY A 82 -1.17 -10.93 3.46
C GLY A 82 -0.55 -9.65 3.99
N VAL A 83 0.19 -8.92 3.15
CA VAL A 83 0.71 -7.58 3.49
C VAL A 83 -0.45 -6.60 3.71
N PHE A 84 -1.45 -6.60 2.83
CA PHE A 84 -2.65 -5.78 2.96
C PHE A 84 -3.40 -6.08 4.25
N GLN A 85 -3.71 -7.35 4.53
CA GLN A 85 -4.42 -7.76 5.74
C GLN A 85 -3.68 -7.34 7.02
N ALA A 86 -2.36 -7.37 7.02
CA ALA A 86 -1.54 -6.93 8.14
C ALA A 86 -1.30 -5.41 8.18
N SER A 87 -1.77 -4.66 7.18
CA SER A 87 -1.54 -3.23 7.07
C SER A 87 -2.57 -2.39 7.82
N ARG A 88 -2.18 -1.17 8.19
CA ARG A 88 -3.13 -0.17 8.70
C ARG A 88 -4.18 0.23 7.66
N ILE A 89 -3.90 0.02 6.37
CA ILE A 89 -4.85 0.32 5.28
C ILE A 89 -6.07 -0.58 5.39
N SER A 90 -5.90 -1.89 5.63
CA SER A 90 -7.03 -2.81 5.81
C SER A 90 -7.94 -2.37 6.97
N GLN A 91 -7.34 -2.04 8.12
CA GLN A 91 -8.09 -1.60 9.31
C GLN A 91 -8.89 -0.31 9.11
N LEU A 92 -8.52 0.52 8.13
CA LEU A 92 -9.22 1.75 7.79
C LEU A 92 -10.34 1.53 6.76
N LEU A 93 -10.32 0.39 6.07
CA LEU A 93 -11.27 0.01 5.02
C LEU A 93 -12.26 -1.08 5.44
N ASP A 94 -12.06 -1.70 6.60
CA ASP A 94 -12.99 -2.63 7.28
C ASP A 94 -14.25 -1.89 7.82
#